data_AF-C7ZG65-F1
#
_entry.id   AF-C7ZG65-F1
#
_cell.length_a   1.000
_cell.length_b   1.000
_cell.length_c   1.000
_cell.angle_alpha   90.00
_cell.angle_beta   90.00
_cell.angle_gamma   90.00
#
_symmetry.space_group_name_H-M   'P 1'
#
loop_
_entity.id
_entity.type
_entity.pdbx_description
1 polymer ?
#
loop_
_entity_poly.entity_id
_entity_poly.type
_entity_poly.pdbx_seq_one_letter_code
_entity_poly.pdbx_strand_id
1 'polypeptide(L)'
;MKMMMDEVFLSRLNRRKGVFIAMGLLVLFGLAIHMWGFYFAEAIEALPTFKDPTSEQPAQNTSPVPDSDDMSGLMHALWKPFLHDLNETKFVSKEGYNYEIAKDNYRWKKPLGKKLLILDVDTRIDEGAGAMMNTSKLNPKEMVGRTGGMMNHYLYAMIHGYDYRFIRAPNYSDRHGTWVKVPMIQEALKTHEFVVFLDADAVFMYPHMPFEWLMSLWNITDNTLVAMASDPDSPRNRDHKGKPMWNTGFVVARQSERTQELFTNWEACPTEKKYDGCKKWAKDWAHEQAAFANYVRYDYNSDEELRPIPCMDGNGAPYIGDKSCGGVFVRHHWFHKDYPVGDLQQAIIEAMVNRLHDGFHQDKKTFLDASNESYPLNRLQV
;
A
#
# COMPACT_ATOMS: atom_id res chain seq x y z
N MET A 1 -20.43 -37.48 -54.82
CA MET A 1 -20.84 -36.06 -54.98
C MET A 1 -22.03 -35.68 -54.09
N LYS A 2 -23.00 -36.56 -53.81
CA LYS A 2 -24.18 -36.25 -52.96
C LYS A 2 -23.85 -36.06 -51.47
N MET A 3 -22.96 -36.88 -50.89
CA MET A 3 -22.55 -36.79 -49.47
C MET A 3 -21.80 -35.51 -49.09
N MET A 4 -21.04 -34.92 -50.03
CA MET A 4 -20.22 -33.73 -49.76
C MET A 4 -21.03 -32.42 -49.80
N MET A 5 -22.21 -32.43 -50.43
CA MET A 5 -23.14 -31.29 -50.40
C MET A 5 -23.92 -31.20 -49.09
N ASP A 6 -24.23 -32.34 -48.45
CA ASP A 6 -25.03 -32.37 -47.22
C ASP A 6 -24.25 -31.88 -45.99
N GLU A 7 -22.95 -32.19 -45.88
CA GLU A 7 -22.10 -31.69 -44.77
C GLU A 7 -21.87 -30.18 -44.84
N VAL A 8 -21.68 -29.63 -46.05
CA VAL A 8 -21.51 -28.18 -46.24
C VAL A 8 -22.80 -27.43 -45.93
N PHE A 9 -23.95 -28.03 -46.21
CA PHE A 9 -25.26 -27.44 -45.92
C PHE A 9 -25.56 -27.45 -44.40
N LEU A 10 -25.27 -28.54 -43.70
CA LEU A 10 -25.39 -28.67 -42.24
C LEU A 10 -24.45 -27.72 -41.49
N SER A 11 -23.21 -27.56 -41.96
CA SER A 11 -22.24 -26.60 -41.41
C SER A 11 -22.72 -25.14 -41.54
N ARG A 12 -23.28 -24.77 -42.70
CA ARG A 12 -23.84 -23.43 -42.92
C ARG A 12 -25.12 -23.18 -42.11
N LEU A 13 -25.95 -24.20 -41.90
CA LEU A 13 -27.15 -24.10 -41.06
C LEU A 13 -26.79 -23.89 -39.57
N ASN A 14 -25.80 -24.63 -39.07
CA ASN A 14 -25.33 -24.49 -37.68
C ASN A 14 -24.61 -23.16 -37.45
N ARG A 15 -23.85 -22.66 -38.43
CA ARG A 15 -23.23 -21.32 -38.35
C ARG A 15 -24.28 -20.21 -38.34
N ARG A 16 -25.36 -20.33 -39.13
CA ARG A 16 -26.49 -19.39 -39.09
C ARG A 16 -27.22 -19.43 -37.74
N LYS A 17 -27.49 -20.61 -37.17
CA LYS A 17 -28.10 -20.75 -35.85
C LYS A 17 -27.25 -20.11 -34.74
N GLY A 18 -25.93 -20.31 -34.76
CA GLY A 18 -25.01 -19.68 -33.80
C GLY A 18 -25.00 -18.15 -33.88
N VAL A 19 -25.07 -17.58 -35.09
CA VAL A 19 -25.14 -16.12 -35.27
C VAL A 19 -26.45 -15.54 -34.75
N PHE A 20 -27.59 -16.20 -34.99
CA PHE A 20 -28.88 -15.74 -34.47
C PHE A 20 -28.96 -15.81 -32.93
N ILE A 21 -28.34 -16.81 -32.31
CA ILE A 21 -28.26 -16.92 -30.84
C ILE A 21 -27.38 -15.80 -30.27
N ALA A 22 -26.22 -15.53 -30.88
CA ALA A 22 -25.33 -14.45 -30.45
C ALA A 22 -25.98 -13.06 -30.59
N MET A 23 -26.71 -12.82 -31.69
CA MET A 23 -27.48 -11.58 -31.86
C MET A 23 -28.62 -11.47 -30.85
N GLY A 24 -29.32 -12.57 -30.54
CA GLY A 24 -30.35 -12.59 -29.50
C GLY A 24 -29.79 -12.23 -28.12
N LEU A 25 -28.63 -12.76 -27.75
CA LEU A 25 -27.95 -12.44 -26.50
C LEU A 25 -27.48 -10.98 -26.43
N LEU A 26 -26.97 -10.42 -27.53
CA LEU A 26 -26.56 -9.01 -27.60
C LEU A 26 -27.75 -8.06 -27.48
N VAL A 27 -28.90 -8.39 -28.10
CA VAL A 27 -30.12 -7.61 -27.98
C VAL A 27 -30.69 -7.68 -26.55
N LEU A 28 -30.68 -8.86 -25.92
CA LEU A 28 -31.10 -9.02 -24.53
C LEU A 28 -30.18 -8.28 -23.56
N PHE A 29 -28.86 -8.30 -23.79
CA PHE A 29 -27.89 -7.55 -22.97
C PHE A 29 -28.03 -6.04 -23.16
N GLY A 30 -28.24 -5.58 -24.40
CA GLY A 30 -28.53 -4.18 -24.70
C GLY A 30 -29.83 -3.69 -24.05
N LEU A 31 -30.89 -4.50 -24.09
CA LEU A 31 -32.16 -4.21 -23.41
C LEU A 31 -32.00 -4.22 -21.89
N ALA A 32 -31.22 -5.13 -21.31
CA ALA A 32 -30.93 -5.17 -19.88
C ALA A 32 -30.17 -3.90 -19.44
N ILE A 33 -29.16 -3.45 -20.18
CA ILE A 33 -28.43 -2.20 -19.90
C ILE A 33 -29.35 -0.99 -20.04
N HIS A 34 -30.21 -0.96 -21.07
CA HIS A 34 -31.12 0.17 -21.30
C HIS A 34 -32.19 0.26 -20.21
N MET A 35 -32.75 -0.88 -19.77
CA MET A 35 -33.67 -0.96 -18.64
C MET A 35 -32.96 -0.58 -17.32
N TRP A 36 -31.69 -0.96 -17.13
CA TRP A 36 -30.92 -0.59 -15.93
C TRP A 36 -30.64 0.92 -15.87
N GLY A 37 -30.41 1.56 -17.02
CA GLY A 37 -30.23 3.02 -17.15
C GLY A 37 -31.51 3.80 -16.82
N PHE A 38 -32.70 3.28 -17.16
CA PHE A 38 -33.98 3.91 -16.81
C PHE A 38 -34.30 3.79 -15.31
N TYR A 39 -34.05 2.64 -14.68
CA TYR A 39 -34.30 2.46 -13.24
C TYR A 39 -33.35 3.26 -12.32
N PHE A 40 -32.14 3.61 -12.79
CA PHE A 40 -31.21 4.44 -12.01
C PHE A 40 -31.30 5.95 -12.32
N ALA A 41 -31.87 6.35 -13.45
CA ALA A 41 -32.12 7.77 -13.74
C ALA A 41 -33.20 8.37 -12.82
N GLU A 42 -34.30 7.63 -12.57
CA GLU A 42 -35.35 8.06 -11.64
C GLU A 42 -34.88 8.08 -10.17
N ALA A 43 -33.92 7.24 -9.79
CA ALA A 43 -33.35 7.23 -8.44
C ALA A 43 -32.39 8.41 -8.17
N ILE A 44 -31.80 9.01 -9.22
CA ILE A 44 -30.91 10.17 -9.10
C ILE A 44 -31.72 11.48 -9.10
N GLU A 45 -32.88 11.54 -9.78
CA GLU A 45 -33.77 12.71 -9.77
C GLU A 45 -34.66 12.81 -8.50
N ALA A 46 -34.80 11.73 -7.72
CA ALA A 46 -35.57 11.71 -6.48
C ALA A 46 -34.78 12.18 -5.23
N LEU A 47 -33.50 12.53 -5.36
CA LEU A 47 -32.75 13.17 -4.29
C LEU A 47 -33.19 14.64 -4.18
N PRO A 48 -33.61 15.12 -2.99
CA PRO A 48 -34.03 16.50 -2.85
C PRO A 48 -32.85 17.42 -3.17
N THR A 49 -32.99 18.17 -4.25
CA THR A 49 -32.12 19.31 -4.54
C THR A 49 -32.33 20.33 -3.42
N PHE A 50 -31.34 20.44 -2.53
CA PHE A 50 -31.27 21.54 -1.58
C PHE A 50 -31.12 22.83 -2.39
N LYS A 51 -32.24 23.53 -2.59
CA LYS A 51 -32.27 24.89 -3.08
C LYS A 51 -31.70 25.78 -1.99
N ASP A 52 -30.58 26.42 -2.31
CA ASP A 52 -29.95 27.46 -1.51
C ASP A 52 -30.83 28.72 -1.56
N PRO A 53 -31.44 29.17 -0.45
CA PRO A 53 -32.04 30.50 -0.39
C PRO A 53 -30.93 31.48 -0.01
N THR A 54 -30.62 32.35 -0.96
CA THR A 54 -29.86 33.59 -0.78
C THR A 54 -30.16 34.27 0.57
N SER A 55 -29.12 34.38 1.39
CA SER A 55 -29.10 35.20 2.60
C SER A 55 -27.69 35.75 2.76
N GLU A 56 -27.46 36.97 2.29
CA GLU A 56 -26.35 37.80 2.75
C GLU A 56 -26.43 37.93 4.28
N GLN A 57 -25.40 37.47 5.01
CA GLN A 57 -25.04 37.90 6.36
C GLN A 57 -23.61 37.43 6.72
N PRO A 58 -22.92 38.14 7.63
CA PRO A 58 -21.50 38.47 7.52
C PRO A 58 -20.57 37.36 8.02
N ALA A 59 -19.32 37.42 7.53
CA ALA A 59 -18.19 36.55 7.85
C ALA A 59 -18.21 36.04 9.30
N GLN A 60 -18.64 34.79 9.47
CA GLN A 60 -18.49 34.07 10.73
C GLN A 60 -17.10 33.44 10.77
N ASN A 61 -16.37 33.82 11.81
CA ASN A 61 -15.13 33.21 12.27
C ASN A 61 -15.16 31.69 12.05
N THR A 62 -14.36 31.22 11.11
CA THR A 62 -13.96 29.82 11.04
C THR A 62 -13.25 29.51 12.34
N SER A 63 -13.89 28.71 13.21
CA SER A 63 -13.20 28.05 14.32
C SER A 63 -11.90 27.44 13.80
N PRO A 64 -10.78 27.52 14.56
CA PRO A 64 -9.53 26.95 14.12
C PRO A 64 -9.73 25.46 13.87
N VAL A 65 -9.27 24.98 12.72
CA VAL A 65 -8.95 23.56 12.53
C VAL A 65 -8.13 23.14 13.77
N PRO A 66 -8.45 22.01 14.45
CA PRO A 66 -7.65 21.54 15.57
C PRO A 66 -6.18 21.55 15.15
N ASP A 67 -5.30 22.06 16.02
CA ASP A 67 -3.86 22.15 15.78
C ASP A 67 -3.36 20.82 15.17
N SER A 68 -2.41 20.90 14.24
CA SER A 68 -1.83 19.73 13.57
C SER A 68 -1.29 18.65 14.53
N ASP A 69 -1.07 19.00 15.80
CA ASP A 69 -0.73 18.07 16.88
C ASP A 69 -1.88 17.15 17.31
N ASP A 70 -3.14 17.48 17.01
CA ASP A 70 -4.31 16.64 17.32
C ASP A 70 -4.56 15.58 16.25
N MET A 71 -4.15 15.78 14.99
CA MET A 71 -4.43 14.79 13.93
C MET A 71 -3.72 13.45 14.19
N SER A 72 -2.44 13.49 14.60
CA SER A 72 -1.73 12.27 14.97
C SER A 72 -2.35 11.60 16.20
N GLY A 73 -2.78 12.39 17.19
CA GLY A 73 -3.47 11.90 18.38
C GLY A 73 -4.80 11.24 18.04
N LEU A 74 -5.59 11.87 17.16
CA LEU A 74 -6.85 11.36 16.63
C LEU A 74 -6.65 10.05 15.88
N MET A 75 -5.70 9.99 14.93
CA MET A 75 -5.44 8.78 14.16
C MET A 75 -4.96 7.64 15.07
N HIS A 76 -4.05 7.92 16.00
CA HIS A 76 -3.66 6.94 17.01
C HIS A 76 -4.87 6.46 17.83
N ALA A 77 -5.74 7.36 18.31
CA ALA A 77 -6.92 7.02 19.10
C ALA A 77 -7.99 6.24 18.31
N LEU A 78 -8.10 6.49 17.00
CA LEU A 78 -9.01 5.76 16.12
C LEU A 78 -8.56 4.29 15.95
N TRP A 79 -7.25 4.04 15.82
CA TRP A 79 -6.71 2.69 15.61
C TRP A 79 -6.35 1.94 16.89
N LYS A 80 -6.13 2.64 18.01
CA LYS A 80 -5.67 2.07 19.29
C LYS A 80 -6.39 0.77 19.70
N PRO A 81 -7.73 0.65 19.60
CA PRO A 81 -8.44 -0.59 19.99
C PRO A 81 -8.12 -1.80 19.09
N PHE A 82 -7.64 -1.57 17.88
CA PHE A 82 -7.40 -2.61 16.87
C PHE A 82 -5.91 -2.96 16.71
N LEU A 83 -5.02 -2.24 17.40
CA LEU A 83 -3.58 -2.48 17.29
C LEU A 83 -3.25 -3.92 17.67
N HIS A 84 -2.46 -4.57 16.82
CA HIS A 84 -1.98 -5.91 17.12
C HIS A 84 -0.96 -5.88 18.27
N ASP A 85 -1.11 -6.78 19.25
CA ASP A 85 -0.23 -6.82 20.41
C ASP A 85 1.17 -7.35 20.00
N LEU A 86 2.22 -6.65 20.40
CA LEU A 86 3.62 -7.05 20.15
C LEU A 86 3.98 -8.40 20.79
N ASN A 87 3.25 -8.82 21.83
CA ASN A 87 3.46 -10.10 22.49
C ASN A 87 2.85 -11.27 21.71
N GLU A 88 1.82 -11.01 20.89
CA GLU A 88 1.21 -12.04 20.06
C GLU A 88 2.21 -12.60 19.06
N THR A 89 2.13 -13.90 18.83
CA THR A 89 3.04 -14.59 17.90
C THR A 89 2.35 -14.97 16.61
N LYS A 90 1.04 -14.76 16.51
CA LYS A 90 0.20 -15.25 15.43
C LYS A 90 -0.64 -14.14 14.84
N PHE A 91 -0.81 -14.20 13.52
CA PHE A 91 -1.68 -13.30 12.79
C PHE A 91 -2.36 -14.05 11.65
N VAL A 92 -3.62 -13.72 11.37
CA VAL A 92 -4.36 -14.26 10.23
C VAL A 92 -4.75 -13.10 9.34
N SER A 93 -4.29 -13.13 8.09
CA SER A 93 -4.59 -12.08 7.11
C SER A 93 -6.07 -12.14 6.67
N LYS A 94 -6.60 -11.06 6.12
CA LYS A 94 -7.92 -10.98 5.46
C LYS A 94 -8.06 -12.01 4.34
N GLU A 95 -6.96 -12.32 3.65
CA GLU A 95 -6.90 -13.35 2.61
C GLU A 95 -6.84 -14.79 3.18
N GLY A 96 -6.74 -14.95 4.49
CA GLY A 96 -6.73 -16.24 5.18
C GLY A 96 -5.34 -16.85 5.37
N TYR A 97 -4.27 -16.09 5.13
CA TYR A 97 -2.90 -16.58 5.38
C TYR A 97 -2.59 -16.58 6.88
N ASN A 98 -2.02 -17.68 7.36
CA ASN A 98 -1.63 -17.84 8.75
C ASN A 98 -0.14 -17.51 8.90
N TYR A 99 0.17 -16.56 9.77
CA TYR A 99 1.52 -16.15 10.10
C TYR A 99 1.83 -16.52 11.55
N GLU A 100 3.02 -17.06 11.77
CA GLU A 100 3.55 -17.33 13.10
C GLU A 100 5.02 -16.88 13.17
N ILE A 101 5.35 -16.06 14.16
CA ILE A 101 6.73 -15.70 14.45
C ILE A 101 7.45 -16.95 14.96
N ALA A 102 8.52 -17.36 14.28
CA ALA A 102 9.28 -18.54 14.68
C ALA A 102 9.88 -18.38 16.09
N LYS A 103 10.01 -19.48 16.83
CA LYS A 103 10.40 -19.46 18.26
C LYS A 103 11.78 -18.87 18.51
N ASP A 104 12.67 -19.03 17.54
CA ASP A 104 14.06 -18.59 17.53
C ASP A 104 14.24 -17.19 16.90
N ASN A 105 13.18 -16.59 16.36
CA ASN A 105 13.25 -15.22 15.86
C ASN A 105 13.46 -14.22 17.00
N TYR A 106 14.23 -13.17 16.72
CA TYR A 106 14.34 -12.01 17.59
C TYR A 106 12.98 -11.34 17.80
N ARG A 107 12.71 -10.89 19.03
CA ARG A 107 11.41 -10.31 19.42
C ARG A 107 11.54 -8.84 19.80
N TRP A 108 11.00 -7.98 18.95
CA TRP A 108 10.80 -6.56 19.24
C TRP A 108 9.54 -6.34 20.08
N LYS A 109 9.71 -6.31 21.41
CA LYS A 109 8.58 -6.21 22.37
C LYS A 109 8.28 -4.79 22.84
N LYS A 110 9.04 -3.80 22.37
CA LYS A 110 8.89 -2.40 22.76
C LYS A 110 8.61 -1.57 21.50
N PRO A 111 7.62 -0.66 21.54
CA PRO A 111 7.42 0.29 20.46
C PRO A 111 8.67 1.16 20.27
N LEU A 112 9.09 1.33 19.03
CA LEU A 112 10.19 2.19 18.62
C LEU A 112 9.77 3.66 18.59
N GLY A 113 8.50 3.95 18.27
CA GLY A 113 8.00 5.32 18.10
C GLY A 113 8.90 6.14 17.19
N LYS A 114 9.27 7.35 17.61
CA LYS A 114 10.11 8.28 16.82
C LYS A 114 11.52 7.80 16.50
N LYS A 115 11.97 6.67 17.04
CA LYS A 115 13.24 6.03 16.63
C LYS A 115 13.17 5.39 15.25
N LEU A 116 11.96 5.04 14.80
CA LEU A 116 11.69 4.53 13.47
C LEU A 116 11.16 5.65 12.59
N LEU A 117 11.78 5.82 11.42
CA LEU A 117 11.33 6.74 10.38
C LEU A 117 10.66 5.97 9.24
N ILE A 118 9.43 6.37 8.91
CA ILE A 118 8.82 6.07 7.61
C ILE A 118 9.26 7.16 6.62
N LEU A 119 9.90 6.77 5.52
CA LEU A 119 10.55 7.69 4.59
C LEU A 119 10.01 7.55 3.17
N ASP A 120 9.46 8.65 2.66
CA ASP A 120 9.18 8.86 1.24
C ASP A 120 10.26 9.74 0.61
N VAL A 121 10.74 9.37 -0.58
CA VAL A 121 11.72 10.16 -1.34
C VAL A 121 11.28 10.28 -2.78
N ASP A 122 11.30 11.50 -3.30
CA ASP A 122 11.01 11.76 -4.71
C ASP A 122 11.87 12.88 -5.25
N THR A 123 12.18 12.84 -6.54
CA THR A 123 12.79 13.97 -7.26
C THR A 123 11.74 14.98 -7.72
N ARG A 124 10.48 14.52 -7.84
CA ARG A 124 9.33 15.28 -8.31
C ARG A 124 8.55 15.82 -7.12
N ILE A 125 8.45 17.14 -7.01
CA ILE A 125 7.36 17.75 -6.24
C ILE A 125 6.24 18.01 -7.24
N ASP A 126 5.20 17.19 -7.17
CA ASP A 126 3.97 17.42 -7.91
C ASP A 126 3.05 18.29 -7.06
N GLU A 127 2.64 19.43 -7.61
CA GLU A 127 1.71 20.39 -7.00
C GLU A 127 0.38 20.44 -7.77
N GLY A 128 0.19 19.54 -8.74
CA GLY A 128 -1.03 19.42 -9.55
C GLY A 128 -2.26 18.99 -8.73
N ALA A 129 -3.43 19.05 -9.35
CA ALA A 129 -4.67 18.56 -8.72
C ALA A 129 -4.50 17.11 -8.26
N GLY A 130 -4.92 16.81 -7.04
CA GLY A 130 -4.77 15.48 -6.48
C GLY A 130 -3.41 15.13 -5.87
N ALA A 131 -2.40 16.00 -6.04
CA ALA A 131 -1.05 15.76 -5.55
C ALA A 131 -0.88 16.15 -4.06
N MET A 132 0.11 15.54 -3.39
CA MET A 132 0.31 15.70 -1.94
C MET A 132 0.75 17.11 -1.54
N MET A 133 1.49 17.80 -2.43
CA MET A 133 2.03 19.14 -2.16
C MET A 133 1.15 20.25 -2.73
N ASN A 134 -0.01 19.92 -3.30
CA ASN A 134 -0.98 20.93 -3.70
C ASN A 134 -1.55 21.62 -2.46
N THR A 135 -1.56 22.95 -2.46
CA THR A 135 -2.05 23.77 -1.35
C THR A 135 -3.58 23.88 -1.32
N SER A 136 -4.26 23.53 -2.42
CA SER A 136 -5.71 23.50 -2.49
C SER A 136 -6.26 22.28 -1.74
N LYS A 137 -7.51 22.39 -1.27
CA LYS A 137 -8.19 21.26 -0.63
C LYS A 137 -8.21 20.05 -1.57
N LEU A 138 -7.71 18.92 -1.10
CA LEU A 138 -7.69 17.68 -1.87
C LEU A 138 -9.12 17.22 -2.17
N ASN A 139 -9.44 17.09 -3.46
CA ASN A 139 -10.62 16.36 -3.92
C ASN A 139 -10.27 14.86 -3.96
N PRO A 140 -10.93 13.99 -3.15
CA PRO A 140 -10.62 12.56 -3.13
C PRO A 140 -10.73 11.86 -4.48
N LYS A 141 -11.56 12.40 -5.40
CA LYS A 141 -11.74 11.85 -6.75
C LYS A 141 -10.58 12.17 -7.69
N GLU A 142 -9.80 13.20 -7.38
CA GLU A 142 -8.64 13.63 -8.18
C GLU A 142 -7.33 13.08 -7.61
N MET A 143 -7.37 12.46 -6.43
CA MET A 143 -6.18 11.92 -5.76
C MET A 143 -5.44 10.96 -6.69
N VAL A 144 -4.16 11.24 -6.89
CA VAL A 144 -3.29 10.38 -7.71
C VAL A 144 -2.75 9.23 -6.87
N GLY A 145 -2.45 8.11 -7.53
CA GLY A 145 -1.83 6.92 -6.95
C GLY A 145 -0.72 7.20 -5.95
N ARG A 146 0.23 8.04 -6.37
CA ARG A 146 1.35 8.49 -5.55
C ARG A 146 0.94 9.15 -4.25
N THR A 147 -0.07 10.02 -4.28
CA THR A 147 -0.59 10.66 -3.08
C THR A 147 -1.29 9.65 -2.20
N GLY A 148 -2.01 8.69 -2.79
CA GLY A 148 -2.59 7.57 -2.05
C GLY A 148 -1.53 6.78 -1.27
N GLY A 149 -0.41 6.40 -1.91
CA GLY A 149 0.66 5.66 -1.25
C GLY A 149 1.38 6.46 -0.17
N MET A 150 1.79 7.70 -0.46
CA MET A 150 2.45 8.56 0.54
C MET A 150 1.54 8.88 1.73
N MET A 151 0.24 9.07 1.50
CA MET A 151 -0.74 9.24 2.59
C MET A 151 -0.97 7.94 3.39
N ASN A 152 -0.88 6.77 2.75
CA ASN A 152 -0.88 5.49 3.46
C ASN A 152 0.33 5.37 4.40
N HIS A 153 1.52 5.75 3.94
CA HIS A 153 2.73 5.78 4.75
C HIS A 153 2.61 6.76 5.93
N TYR A 154 2.10 7.95 5.66
CA TYR A 154 1.90 8.97 6.69
C TYR A 154 0.86 8.52 7.74
N LEU A 155 -0.25 7.92 7.30
CA LEU A 155 -1.25 7.32 8.19
C LEU A 155 -0.63 6.24 9.09
N TYR A 156 0.15 5.32 8.49
CA TYR A 156 0.84 4.26 9.23
C TYR A 156 1.77 4.85 10.31
N ALA A 157 2.54 5.88 9.97
CA ALA A 157 3.42 6.55 10.93
C ALA A 157 2.63 7.19 12.09
N MET A 158 1.51 7.86 11.79
CA MET A 158 0.65 8.48 12.82
C MET A 158 0.04 7.46 13.77
N ILE A 159 -0.42 6.30 13.24
CA ILE A 159 -1.05 5.25 14.06
C ILE A 159 -0.07 4.71 15.12
N HIS A 160 1.20 4.52 14.76
CA HIS A 160 2.19 3.89 15.64
C HIS A 160 3.12 4.88 16.35
N GLY A 161 2.97 6.18 16.08
CA GLY A 161 3.84 7.22 16.65
C GLY A 161 5.26 7.24 16.08
N TYR A 162 5.47 6.70 14.87
CA TYR A 162 6.73 6.75 14.15
C TYR A 162 7.02 8.18 13.64
N ASP A 163 8.27 8.48 13.30
CA ASP A 163 8.54 9.70 12.53
C ASP A 163 8.16 9.48 11.06
N TYR A 164 7.82 10.56 10.37
CA TYR A 164 7.51 10.54 8.94
C TYR A 164 8.21 11.70 8.24
N ARG A 165 8.84 11.42 7.10
CA ARG A 165 9.42 12.43 6.23
C ARG A 165 9.09 12.14 4.79
N PHE A 166 8.64 13.17 4.08
CA PHE A 166 8.65 13.20 2.63
C PHE A 166 9.75 14.15 2.17
N ILE A 167 10.76 13.62 1.48
CA ILE A 167 11.93 14.37 1.02
C ILE A 167 11.88 14.56 -0.49
N ARG A 168 11.99 15.82 -0.93
CA ARG A 168 12.40 16.12 -2.30
C ARG A 168 13.91 15.96 -2.43
N ALA A 169 14.35 14.88 -3.06
CA ALA A 169 15.75 14.65 -3.35
C ALA A 169 16.27 15.55 -4.49
N PRO A 170 17.58 15.86 -4.51
CA PRO A 170 18.19 16.53 -5.65
C PRO A 170 18.15 15.64 -6.91
N ASN A 171 18.22 16.29 -8.07
CA ASN A 171 18.36 15.58 -9.34
C ASN A 171 19.83 15.27 -9.61
N TYR A 172 20.13 14.01 -9.91
CA TYR A 172 21.46 13.55 -10.31
C TYR A 172 21.48 13.26 -11.81
N SER A 173 22.23 14.05 -12.59
CA SER A 173 22.28 13.89 -14.05
C SER A 173 22.99 12.62 -14.50
N ASP A 174 23.93 12.13 -13.69
CA ASP A 174 24.79 10.98 -13.96
C ASP A 174 24.10 9.61 -13.75
N ARG A 175 22.95 9.57 -13.08
CA ARG A 175 22.22 8.32 -12.76
C ARG A 175 20.70 8.44 -12.92
N HIS A 176 19.98 7.34 -12.85
CA HIS A 176 18.52 7.29 -12.95
C HIS A 176 17.87 7.83 -11.67
N GLY A 177 16.67 8.39 -11.77
CA GLY A 177 15.99 9.05 -10.65
C GLY A 177 15.64 8.13 -9.47
N THR A 178 15.68 6.81 -9.66
CA THR A 178 15.44 5.83 -8.60
C THR A 178 16.60 5.73 -7.61
N TRP A 179 17.82 6.10 -8.01
CA TRP A 179 19.01 6.09 -7.16
C TRP A 179 18.90 6.99 -5.94
N VAL A 180 18.07 8.04 -5.98
CA VAL A 180 17.96 9.03 -4.89
C VAL A 180 17.61 8.43 -3.54
N LYS A 181 16.93 7.28 -3.51
CA LYS A 181 16.56 6.62 -2.26
C LYS A 181 17.80 6.18 -1.47
N VAL A 182 18.88 5.76 -2.14
CA VAL A 182 20.10 5.23 -1.51
C VAL A 182 20.77 6.28 -0.60
N PRO A 183 21.19 7.47 -1.09
CA PRO A 183 21.81 8.47 -0.23
C PRO A 183 20.82 9.08 0.77
N MET A 184 19.51 9.14 0.46
CA MET A 184 18.53 9.71 1.39
C MET A 184 18.25 8.77 2.58
N ILE A 185 18.19 7.45 2.37
CA ILE A 185 18.13 6.48 3.47
C ILE A 185 19.40 6.59 4.31
N GLN A 186 20.57 6.67 3.67
CA GLN A 186 21.85 6.83 4.36
C GLN A 186 21.89 8.05 5.28
N GLU A 187 21.40 9.20 4.79
CA GLU A 187 21.32 10.44 5.57
C GLU A 187 20.35 10.31 6.74
N ALA A 188 19.17 9.74 6.51
CA ALA A 188 18.16 9.55 7.55
C ALA A 188 18.65 8.66 8.70
N LEU A 189 19.46 7.64 8.39
CA LEU A 189 20.08 6.76 9.38
C LEU A 189 21.06 7.51 10.32
N LYS A 190 21.46 8.76 10.05
CA LYS A 190 22.26 9.53 11.02
C LYS A 190 21.47 9.98 12.25
N THR A 191 20.14 10.00 12.15
CA THR A 191 19.25 10.57 13.18
C THR A 191 18.22 9.58 13.71
N HIS A 192 18.00 8.45 13.03
CA HIS A 192 17.02 7.43 13.40
C HIS A 192 17.67 6.06 13.57
N GLU A 193 17.13 5.23 14.46
CA GLU A 193 17.60 3.88 14.71
C GLU A 193 17.21 2.93 13.57
N PHE A 194 16.01 3.16 13.01
CA PHE A 194 15.48 2.44 11.85
C PHE A 194 14.93 3.42 10.82
N VAL A 195 15.15 3.11 9.54
CA VAL A 195 14.53 3.79 8.40
C VAL A 195 13.81 2.75 7.58
N VAL A 196 12.52 2.99 7.31
CA VAL A 196 11.67 2.18 6.44
C VAL A 196 11.31 3.05 5.25
N PHE A 197 11.93 2.77 4.12
CA PHE A 197 11.66 3.43 2.86
C PHE A 197 10.64 2.63 2.04
N LEU A 198 9.73 3.34 1.39
CA LEU A 198 8.77 2.79 0.45
C LEU A 198 8.71 3.63 -0.84
N ASP A 199 8.59 2.97 -1.99
CA ASP A 199 8.13 3.64 -3.20
C ASP A 199 6.65 4.01 -3.05
N ALA A 200 6.20 5.08 -3.72
CA ALA A 200 4.83 5.60 -3.56
C ALA A 200 3.72 4.68 -4.12
N ASP A 201 4.09 3.60 -4.78
CA ASP A 201 3.22 2.52 -5.22
C ASP A 201 3.39 1.23 -4.41
N ALA A 202 4.19 1.26 -3.34
CA ALA A 202 4.14 0.29 -2.26
C ALA A 202 3.24 0.83 -1.14
N VAL A 203 2.45 -0.01 -0.46
CA VAL A 203 1.54 0.41 0.62
C VAL A 203 1.46 -0.61 1.75
N PHE A 204 1.23 -0.13 2.97
CA PHE A 204 0.88 -0.97 4.13
C PHE A 204 -0.59 -1.39 4.05
N MET A 205 -0.83 -2.70 3.98
CA MET A 205 -2.18 -3.26 3.88
C MET A 205 -2.88 -3.44 5.22
N TYR A 206 -2.11 -3.50 6.30
CA TYR A 206 -2.61 -3.71 7.67
C TYR A 206 -2.12 -2.58 8.59
N PRO A 207 -2.76 -1.40 8.58
CA PRO A 207 -2.26 -0.26 9.33
C PRO A 207 -2.22 -0.45 10.85
N HIS A 208 -2.98 -1.41 11.39
CA HIS A 208 -2.99 -1.74 12.81
C HIS A 208 -1.85 -2.67 13.25
N MET A 209 -1.08 -3.24 12.31
CA MET A 209 0.07 -4.09 12.63
C MET A 209 1.27 -3.20 12.97
N PRO A 210 1.88 -3.33 14.17
CA PRO A 210 3.12 -2.63 14.47
C PRO A 210 4.28 -3.14 13.62
N PHE A 211 5.16 -2.24 13.21
CA PHE A 211 6.32 -2.61 12.39
C PHE A 211 7.30 -3.50 13.15
N GLU A 212 7.39 -3.36 14.47
CA GLU A 212 8.18 -4.23 15.35
C GLU A 212 7.74 -5.70 15.29
N TRP A 213 6.44 -5.92 15.15
CA TRP A 213 5.92 -7.27 14.95
C TRP A 213 6.37 -7.84 13.60
N LEU A 214 6.31 -7.04 12.53
CA LEU A 214 6.80 -7.43 11.20
C LEU A 214 8.31 -7.70 11.20
N MET A 215 9.10 -6.87 11.87
CA MET A 215 10.54 -7.10 12.07
C MET A 215 10.81 -8.42 12.81
N SER A 216 9.99 -8.74 13.81
CA SER A 216 10.08 -10.02 14.53
C SER A 216 9.71 -11.20 13.62
N LEU A 217 8.68 -11.06 12.79
CA LEU A 217 8.27 -12.06 11.80
C LEU A 217 9.40 -12.35 10.80
N TRP A 218 10.02 -11.31 10.26
CA TRP A 218 11.12 -11.41 9.29
C TRP A 218 12.49 -11.64 9.93
N ASN A 219 12.53 -11.77 11.26
CA ASN A 219 13.74 -11.97 12.05
C ASN A 219 14.82 -10.92 11.73
N ILE A 220 14.40 -9.66 11.67
CA ILE A 220 15.28 -8.49 11.61
C ILE A 220 15.80 -8.25 13.03
N THR A 221 17.12 -8.24 13.20
CA THR A 221 17.78 -8.17 14.50
C THR A 221 18.63 -6.92 14.64
N ASP A 222 19.33 -6.79 15.76
CA ASP A 222 20.31 -5.71 15.96
C ASP A 222 21.52 -5.80 15.01
N ASN A 223 21.80 -6.98 14.42
CA ASN A 223 22.89 -7.19 13.47
C ASN A 223 22.46 -6.97 12.01
N THR A 224 21.15 -6.87 11.75
CA THR A 224 20.63 -6.66 10.39
C THR A 224 20.92 -5.25 9.93
N LEU A 225 21.66 -5.12 8.83
CA LEU A 225 21.96 -3.84 8.18
C LEU A 225 20.78 -3.39 7.33
N VAL A 226 20.30 -4.29 6.46
CA VAL A 226 19.22 -4.05 5.52
C VAL A 226 18.35 -5.29 5.36
N ALA A 227 17.04 -5.10 5.35
CA ALA A 227 16.07 -6.08 4.92
C ALA A 227 15.25 -5.54 3.73
N MET A 228 15.05 -6.37 2.72
CA MET A 228 14.28 -6.01 1.51
C MET A 228 13.48 -7.21 1.03
N ALA A 229 12.34 -6.96 0.42
CA ALA A 229 11.51 -8.04 -0.11
C ALA A 229 12.13 -8.66 -1.36
N SER A 230 12.07 -9.97 -1.49
CA SER A 230 12.52 -10.65 -2.72
C SER A 230 11.61 -10.27 -3.89
N ASP A 231 12.16 -10.17 -5.09
CA ASP A 231 11.35 -10.15 -6.32
C ASP A 231 10.79 -11.55 -6.63
N PRO A 232 9.74 -11.64 -7.47
CA PRO A 232 9.25 -12.91 -7.98
C PRO A 232 10.39 -13.64 -8.68
N ASP A 233 10.55 -14.93 -8.38
CA ASP A 233 11.65 -15.72 -8.92
C ASP A 233 11.42 -16.04 -10.41
N SER A 234 11.87 -15.13 -11.26
CA SER A 234 11.84 -15.26 -12.71
C SER A 234 13.24 -15.02 -13.30
N PRO A 235 13.55 -15.56 -14.50
CA PRO A 235 14.86 -15.34 -15.12
C PRO A 235 15.26 -13.87 -15.29
N ARG A 236 14.28 -12.95 -15.41
CA ARG A 236 14.53 -11.51 -15.54
C ARG A 236 14.84 -10.82 -14.22
N ASN A 237 14.47 -11.44 -13.10
CA ASN A 237 14.66 -10.91 -11.75
C ASN A 237 15.83 -11.58 -11.03
N ARG A 238 16.72 -12.25 -11.76
CA ARG A 238 17.90 -12.88 -11.18
C ARG A 238 19.13 -12.05 -11.49
N ASP A 239 20.06 -12.08 -10.55
CA ASP A 239 21.36 -11.44 -10.72
C ASP A 239 22.36 -12.37 -11.46
N HIS A 240 23.60 -11.92 -11.60
CA HIS A 240 24.66 -12.66 -12.29
C HIS A 240 25.04 -14.00 -11.62
N LYS A 241 24.72 -14.21 -10.33
CA LYS A 241 24.89 -15.53 -9.66
C LYS A 241 23.60 -16.36 -9.64
N GLY A 242 22.57 -15.94 -10.36
CA GLY A 242 21.31 -16.68 -10.50
C GLY A 242 20.40 -16.62 -9.28
N LYS A 243 20.66 -15.74 -8.30
CA LYS A 243 19.78 -15.53 -7.14
C LYS A 243 18.76 -14.44 -7.47
N PRO A 244 17.50 -14.55 -6.99
CA PRO A 244 16.54 -13.46 -7.09
C PRO A 244 17.12 -12.14 -6.56
N MET A 245 16.83 -11.06 -7.27
CA MET A 245 17.04 -9.70 -6.81
C MET A 245 16.08 -9.40 -5.67
N TRP A 246 16.44 -8.42 -4.84
CA TRP A 246 15.55 -7.90 -3.81
C TRP A 246 15.00 -6.57 -4.28
N ASN A 247 13.69 -6.38 -4.13
CA ASN A 247 12.99 -5.20 -4.53
C ASN A 247 13.37 -4.02 -3.63
N THR A 248 13.82 -2.93 -4.24
CA THR A 248 14.24 -1.71 -3.52
C THR A 248 13.14 -0.67 -3.38
N GLY A 249 11.90 -1.03 -3.75
CA GLY A 249 10.70 -0.25 -3.44
C GLY A 249 10.20 -0.44 -2.02
N PHE A 250 10.79 -1.36 -1.25
CA PHE A 250 10.58 -1.49 0.18
C PHE A 250 11.90 -1.88 0.86
N VAL A 251 12.47 -0.95 1.63
CA VAL A 251 13.78 -1.12 2.29
C VAL A 251 13.65 -0.81 3.77
N VAL A 252 14.05 -1.78 4.60
CA VAL A 252 14.22 -1.59 6.04
C VAL A 252 15.71 -1.53 6.32
N ALA A 253 16.19 -0.42 6.87
CA ALA A 253 17.59 -0.26 7.23
C ALA A 253 17.73 0.09 8.70
N ARG A 254 18.74 -0.49 9.35
CA ARG A 254 19.07 -0.21 10.75
C ARG A 254 20.34 0.62 10.84
N GLN A 255 20.37 1.60 11.72
CA GLN A 255 21.55 2.42 11.95
C GLN A 255 22.72 1.58 12.49
N SER A 256 23.86 1.65 11.82
CA SER A 256 25.16 1.23 12.32
C SER A 256 26.27 1.81 11.44
N GLU A 257 27.51 1.83 11.90
CA GLU A 257 28.65 2.19 11.03
C GLU A 257 28.76 1.27 9.82
N ARG A 258 28.48 -0.03 10.00
CA ARG A 258 28.49 -1.03 8.93
C ARG A 258 27.39 -0.78 7.90
N THR A 259 26.21 -0.33 8.34
CA THR A 259 25.12 0.08 7.42
C THR A 259 25.52 1.34 6.64
N GLN A 260 26.16 2.31 7.29
CA GLN A 260 26.69 3.50 6.60
C GLN A 260 27.72 3.14 5.52
N GLU A 261 28.60 2.19 5.81
CA GLU A 261 29.54 1.65 4.81
C GLU A 261 28.81 0.98 3.64
N LEU A 262 27.77 0.17 3.91
CA LEU A 262 26.94 -0.47 2.89
C LEU A 262 26.32 0.56 1.94
N PHE A 263 25.66 1.57 2.46
CA PHE A 263 25.05 2.61 1.61
C PHE A 263 26.09 3.44 0.85
N THR A 264 27.26 3.70 1.45
CA THR A 264 28.38 4.37 0.77
C THR A 264 28.85 3.55 -0.44
N ASN A 265 29.05 2.24 -0.25
CA ASN A 265 29.46 1.34 -1.34
C ASN A 265 28.37 1.21 -2.40
N TRP A 266 27.10 1.20 -1.99
CA TRP A 266 25.97 1.14 -2.91
C TRP A 266 25.89 2.39 -3.79
N GLU A 267 25.89 3.58 -3.20
CA GLU A 267 25.83 4.87 -3.91
C GLU A 267 27.05 5.09 -4.82
N ALA A 268 28.22 4.57 -4.42
CA ALA A 268 29.45 4.64 -5.19
C ALA A 268 29.55 3.57 -6.30
N CYS A 269 28.65 2.58 -6.36
CA CYS A 269 28.72 1.48 -7.31
C CYS A 269 28.84 1.96 -8.77
N PRO A 270 28.07 2.97 -9.24
CA PRO A 270 28.23 3.50 -10.60
C PRO A 270 29.58 4.13 -10.93
N THR A 271 30.39 4.46 -9.91
CA THR A 271 31.71 5.09 -10.10
C THR A 271 32.80 4.11 -10.48
N GLU A 272 32.55 2.81 -10.36
CA GLU A 272 33.52 1.71 -10.62
C GLU A 272 34.83 1.83 -9.85
N LYS A 273 34.88 2.61 -8.77
CA LYS A 273 36.07 2.64 -7.89
C LYS A 273 36.28 1.34 -7.14
N LYS A 274 35.19 0.64 -6.83
CA LYS A 274 35.18 -0.62 -6.06
C LYS A 274 34.63 -1.81 -6.87
N TYR A 275 33.61 -1.59 -7.69
CA TYR A 275 32.88 -2.65 -8.39
C TYR A 275 32.99 -2.48 -9.91
N ASP A 276 33.94 -3.17 -10.52
CA ASP A 276 34.13 -3.16 -11.98
C ASP A 276 32.86 -3.64 -12.72
N GLY A 277 32.40 -2.85 -13.70
CA GLY A 277 31.21 -3.14 -14.50
C GLY A 277 29.89 -2.65 -13.88
N CYS A 278 29.90 -2.05 -12.69
CA CYS A 278 28.68 -1.55 -12.06
C CYS A 278 28.17 -0.24 -12.69
N LYS A 279 28.99 0.50 -13.47
CA LYS A 279 28.59 1.78 -14.07
C LYS A 279 27.32 1.71 -14.90
N LYS A 280 27.07 0.60 -15.59
CA LYS A 280 25.87 0.42 -16.40
C LYS A 280 24.58 0.60 -15.59
N TRP A 281 24.57 0.17 -14.34
CA TRP A 281 23.42 0.30 -13.44
C TRP A 281 23.15 1.74 -12.99
N ALA A 282 23.98 2.71 -13.37
CA ALA A 282 23.60 4.11 -13.29
C ALA A 282 22.31 4.40 -14.07
N LYS A 283 22.12 3.75 -15.23
CA LYS A 283 21.03 4.07 -16.18
C LYS A 283 20.30 2.83 -16.73
N ASP A 284 20.91 1.66 -16.70
CA ASP A 284 20.27 0.42 -17.15
C ASP A 284 19.30 -0.08 -16.09
N TRP A 285 18.14 -0.57 -16.52
CA TRP A 285 17.20 -1.26 -15.64
C TRP A 285 17.82 -2.55 -15.09
N ALA A 286 17.79 -2.86 -13.79
CA ALA A 286 16.96 -2.28 -12.72
C ALA A 286 17.70 -1.29 -11.80
N HIS A 287 18.69 -0.55 -12.30
CA HIS A 287 19.35 0.55 -11.60
C HIS A 287 19.99 0.16 -10.24
N GLU A 288 19.73 0.93 -9.17
CA GLU A 288 20.23 0.70 -7.82
C GLU A 288 19.90 -0.69 -7.29
N GLN A 289 18.73 -1.24 -7.65
CA GLN A 289 18.36 -2.60 -7.30
C GLN A 289 19.29 -3.64 -7.92
N ALA A 290 19.59 -3.49 -9.21
CA ALA A 290 20.50 -4.37 -9.91
C ALA A 290 21.95 -4.18 -9.41
N ALA A 291 22.35 -2.96 -9.06
CA ALA A 291 23.64 -2.68 -8.44
C ALA A 291 23.80 -3.40 -7.09
N PHE A 292 22.78 -3.33 -6.22
CA PHE A 292 22.79 -4.05 -4.95
C PHE A 292 22.89 -5.55 -5.14
N ALA A 293 22.01 -6.11 -5.98
CA ALA A 293 21.90 -7.54 -6.17
C ALA A 293 23.13 -8.14 -6.86
N ASN A 294 23.74 -7.43 -7.83
CA ASN A 294 24.87 -7.96 -8.57
C ASN A 294 26.22 -7.68 -7.91
N TYR A 295 26.34 -6.68 -7.04
CA TYR A 295 27.63 -6.28 -6.49
C TYR A 295 27.59 -6.13 -4.98
N VAL A 296 26.88 -5.12 -4.48
CA VAL A 296 26.97 -4.68 -3.08
C VAL A 296 26.71 -5.82 -2.10
N ARG A 297 25.65 -6.61 -2.31
CA ARG A 297 25.26 -7.67 -1.36
C ARG A 297 26.32 -8.74 -1.12
N TYR A 298 27.27 -8.89 -2.04
CA TYR A 298 28.32 -9.91 -1.96
C TYR A 298 29.51 -9.53 -1.09
N ASP A 299 29.50 -8.31 -0.53
CA ASP A 299 30.45 -7.88 0.49
C ASP A 299 29.90 -8.02 1.92
N TYR A 300 28.62 -8.37 2.06
CA TYR A 300 27.88 -8.45 3.32
C TYR A 300 27.23 -9.84 3.42
N ASN A 301 28.05 -10.81 3.82
CA ASN A 301 27.77 -12.22 3.58
C ASN A 301 27.35 -12.97 4.85
N SER A 302 27.24 -12.28 5.98
CA SER A 302 26.62 -12.86 7.17
C SER A 302 25.13 -12.98 6.94
N ASP A 303 24.56 -14.16 7.22
CA ASP A 303 23.11 -14.40 7.16
C ASP A 303 22.31 -13.54 8.16
N GLU A 304 23.01 -12.83 9.05
CA GLU A 304 22.44 -11.86 9.99
C GLU A 304 22.45 -10.42 9.46
N GLU A 305 23.37 -10.06 8.56
CA GLU A 305 23.57 -8.68 8.07
C GLU A 305 22.51 -8.31 7.01
N LEU A 306 22.20 -9.22 6.09
CA LEU A 306 21.26 -8.99 5.01
C LEU A 306 20.07 -9.93 5.14
N ARG A 307 18.85 -9.38 5.24
CA ARG A 307 17.66 -10.18 5.47
C ARG A 307 16.66 -10.12 4.31
N PRO A 308 16.40 -11.24 3.61
CA PRO A 308 15.31 -11.27 2.65
C PRO A 308 13.96 -11.27 3.39
N ILE A 309 13.08 -10.37 2.99
CA ILE A 309 11.65 -10.44 3.31
C ILE A 309 10.99 -11.30 2.21
N PRO A 310 10.12 -12.27 2.55
CA PRO A 310 9.41 -13.05 1.53
C PRO A 310 8.66 -12.15 0.55
N CYS A 311 8.65 -12.49 -0.75
CA CYS A 311 7.88 -11.76 -1.77
C CYS A 311 6.41 -11.68 -1.34
N MET A 312 5.85 -12.80 -0.85
CA MET A 312 4.49 -12.86 -0.30
C MET A 312 4.20 -11.78 0.74
N ASP A 313 5.18 -11.40 1.56
CA ASP A 313 4.95 -10.53 2.71
C ASP A 313 5.16 -9.06 2.35
N GLY A 314 6.19 -8.78 1.55
CA GLY A 314 6.69 -7.43 1.34
C GLY A 314 6.76 -6.95 -0.11
N ASN A 315 6.22 -7.70 -1.08
CA ASN A 315 6.28 -7.35 -2.50
C ASN A 315 5.14 -7.93 -3.34
N GLY A 316 4.98 -7.42 -4.55
CA GLY A 316 3.93 -7.88 -5.48
C GLY A 316 2.52 -7.55 -5.00
N ALA A 317 1.53 -8.19 -5.61
CA ALA A 317 0.11 -7.93 -5.36
C ALA A 317 -0.75 -9.12 -5.81
N PRO A 318 -1.97 -9.31 -5.27
CA PRO A 318 -2.81 -10.46 -5.58
C PRO A 318 -3.16 -10.61 -7.07
N TYR A 319 -3.32 -9.49 -7.78
CA TYR A 319 -3.67 -9.48 -9.21
C TYR A 319 -2.56 -10.00 -10.13
N ILE A 320 -1.33 -10.16 -9.63
CA ILE A 320 -0.21 -10.72 -10.39
C ILE A 320 -0.43 -12.21 -10.65
N GLY A 321 -1.23 -12.88 -9.82
CA GLY A 321 -1.57 -14.31 -9.95
C GLY A 321 -0.47 -15.26 -9.46
N ASP A 322 0.71 -14.74 -9.12
CA ASP A 322 1.77 -15.51 -8.45
C ASP A 322 1.43 -15.66 -6.95
N LYS A 323 1.03 -16.87 -6.56
CA LYS A 323 0.69 -17.21 -5.17
C LYS A 323 1.89 -17.25 -4.23
N SER A 324 3.10 -16.94 -4.69
CA SER A 324 4.29 -16.75 -3.85
C SER A 324 4.66 -15.28 -3.66
N CYS A 325 3.96 -14.36 -4.33
CA CYS A 325 4.22 -12.92 -4.28
C CYS A 325 2.94 -12.08 -4.26
N GLY A 326 2.22 -12.15 -3.14
CA GLY A 326 0.91 -11.50 -2.96
C GLY A 326 0.94 -10.13 -2.28
N GLY A 327 2.05 -9.72 -1.68
CA GLY A 327 2.15 -8.44 -0.96
C GLY A 327 1.13 -8.31 0.17
N VAL A 328 1.21 -9.22 1.14
CA VAL A 328 0.25 -9.31 2.24
C VAL A 328 0.40 -8.13 3.20
N PHE A 329 1.60 -7.85 3.71
CA PHE A 329 1.79 -6.74 4.66
C PHE A 329 2.17 -5.45 3.94
N VAL A 330 3.12 -5.53 3.01
CA VAL A 330 3.46 -4.45 2.08
C VAL A 330 3.18 -4.91 0.66
N ARG A 331 2.29 -4.18 -0.02
CA ARG A 331 1.85 -4.49 -1.38
C ARG A 331 2.45 -3.53 -2.37
N HIS A 332 3.04 -4.02 -3.45
CA HIS A 332 3.73 -3.22 -4.45
C HIS A 332 3.00 -3.24 -5.79
N HIS A 333 2.40 -2.11 -6.14
CA HIS A 333 1.51 -1.93 -7.28
C HIS A 333 2.25 -1.60 -8.60
N TRP A 334 3.04 -2.54 -9.12
CA TRP A 334 3.84 -2.30 -10.34
C TRP A 334 3.01 -1.91 -11.57
N PHE A 335 1.86 -2.54 -11.78
CA PHE A 335 1.04 -2.40 -12.99
C PHE A 335 -0.18 -1.50 -12.80
N HIS A 336 -0.66 -1.34 -11.57
CA HIS A 336 -1.88 -0.59 -11.26
C HIS A 336 -1.58 0.59 -10.32
N LYS A 337 -0.96 1.63 -10.88
CA LYS A 337 -0.45 2.77 -10.10
C LYS A 337 -1.53 3.57 -9.37
N ASP A 338 -2.80 3.40 -9.73
CA ASP A 338 -3.97 4.04 -9.12
C ASP A 338 -4.50 3.33 -7.87
N TYR A 339 -4.20 2.04 -7.70
CA TYR A 339 -4.73 1.21 -6.61
C TYR A 339 -4.36 1.69 -5.19
N PRO A 340 -3.18 2.30 -4.93
CA PRO A 340 -2.87 2.85 -3.60
C PRO A 340 -3.93 3.82 -3.05
N VAL A 341 -4.65 4.54 -3.92
CA VAL A 341 -5.78 5.41 -3.50
C VAL A 341 -6.91 4.58 -2.91
N GLY A 342 -7.27 3.48 -3.58
CA GLY A 342 -8.31 2.56 -3.09
C GLY A 342 -7.91 1.87 -1.80
N ASP A 343 -6.65 1.43 -1.67
CA ASP A 343 -6.14 0.78 -0.46
C ASP A 343 -6.13 1.75 0.74
N LEU A 344 -5.74 3.01 0.53
CA LEU A 344 -5.83 4.06 1.56
C LEU A 344 -7.28 4.30 2.00
N GLN A 345 -8.20 4.48 1.04
CA GLN A 345 -9.61 4.73 1.33
C GLN A 345 -10.23 3.57 2.09
N GLN A 346 -9.94 2.34 1.66
CA GLN A 346 -10.43 1.13 2.31
C GLN A 346 -9.92 1.04 3.77
N ALA A 347 -8.64 1.32 4.02
CA ALA A 347 -8.09 1.32 5.37
C ALA A 347 -8.79 2.31 6.32
N ILE A 348 -9.09 3.51 5.84
CA ILE A 348 -9.80 4.54 6.62
C ILE A 348 -11.25 4.13 6.87
N ILE A 349 -11.95 3.67 5.82
CA ILE A 349 -13.36 3.24 5.91
C ILE A 349 -13.50 2.09 6.90
N GLU A 350 -12.63 1.08 6.84
CA GLU A 350 -12.67 -0.05 7.77
C GLU A 350 -12.53 0.39 9.23
N ALA A 351 -11.57 1.26 9.51
CA ALA A 351 -11.39 1.78 10.86
C ALA A 351 -12.64 2.56 11.34
N MET A 352 -13.20 3.42 10.49
CA MET A 352 -14.42 4.17 10.83
C MET A 352 -15.62 3.25 11.07
N VAL A 353 -15.85 2.27 10.20
CA VAL A 353 -16.95 1.31 10.32
C VAL A 353 -16.83 0.51 11.62
N ASN A 354 -15.63 0.03 11.95
CA ASN A 354 -15.38 -0.70 13.19
C ASN A 354 -15.65 0.18 14.42
N ARG A 355 -15.24 1.45 14.39
CA ARG A 355 -15.50 2.39 15.50
C ARG A 355 -16.98 2.73 15.66
N LEU A 356 -17.71 2.91 14.56
CA LEU A 356 -19.16 3.10 14.59
C LEU A 356 -19.87 1.88 15.18
N HIS A 357 -19.45 0.68 14.78
CA HIS A 357 -19.98 -0.57 15.31
C HIS A 357 -19.70 -0.71 16.82
N ASP A 358 -18.46 -0.47 17.27
CA ASP A 358 -18.11 -0.48 18.69
C ASP A 358 -18.92 0.54 19.49
N GLY A 359 -19.08 1.76 18.95
CA GLY A 359 -19.87 2.82 19.56
C GLY A 359 -21.34 2.44 19.75
N PHE A 360 -21.95 1.83 18.72
CA PHE A 360 -23.32 1.33 18.78
C PHE A 360 -23.49 0.29 19.91
N HIS A 361 -22.55 -0.65 20.04
CA HIS A 361 -22.63 -1.68 21.10
C HIS A 361 -22.36 -1.15 22.51
N GLN A 362 -21.58 -0.07 22.64
CA GLN A 362 -21.30 0.55 23.94
C GLN A 362 -22.50 1.35 24.47
N ASP A 363 -23.25 2.03 23.58
CA ASP A 363 -24.44 2.77 23.97
C ASP A 363 -25.68 1.87 23.97
N LYS A 364 -25.90 1.17 25.09
CA LYS A 364 -27.08 0.31 25.32
C LYS A 364 -28.43 1.01 25.19
N LYS A 365 -28.48 2.34 25.10
CA LYS A 365 -29.71 3.09 24.85
C LYS A 365 -30.09 3.11 23.37
N THR A 366 -29.15 2.84 22.47
CA THR A 366 -29.38 2.87 21.02
C THR A 366 -30.18 1.66 20.51
N PHE A 367 -30.23 0.57 21.27
CA PHE A 367 -30.97 -0.64 20.92
C PHE A 367 -32.03 -0.98 21.97
N LEU A 368 -33.27 -1.12 21.52
CA LEU A 368 -34.39 -1.64 22.31
C LEU A 368 -34.87 -2.95 21.66
N ASP A 369 -34.72 -4.07 22.38
CA ASP A 369 -35.36 -5.33 21.98
C ASP A 369 -36.84 -5.30 22.41
N ALA A 370 -37.72 -5.01 21.47
CA ALA A 370 -39.17 -4.98 21.67
C ALA A 370 -39.87 -6.28 21.21
N SER A 371 -39.13 -7.36 20.97
CA SER A 371 -39.70 -8.62 20.45
C SER A 371 -40.79 -9.24 21.34
N ASN A 372 -40.78 -8.93 22.64
CA ASN A 372 -41.76 -9.41 23.62
C ASN A 372 -42.67 -8.29 24.17
N GLU A 373 -42.66 -7.11 23.57
CA GLU A 373 -43.44 -5.96 24.01
C GLU A 373 -44.66 -5.75 23.11
N SER A 374 -45.76 -5.24 23.68
CA SER A 374 -46.97 -4.91 22.92
C SER A 374 -47.17 -3.40 22.85
N TYR A 375 -47.77 -2.92 21.76
CA TYR A 375 -48.02 -1.48 21.57
C TYR A 375 -49.00 -0.94 22.63
N PRO A 376 -48.77 0.27 23.19
CA PRO A 376 -47.63 1.16 22.93
C PRO A 376 -46.38 0.77 23.72
N LEU A 377 -45.22 0.92 23.08
CA LEU A 377 -43.92 0.73 23.73
C LEU A 377 -43.68 1.91 24.69
N ASN A 378 -44.02 1.72 25.96
CA ASN A 378 -43.87 2.75 27.00
C ASN A 378 -42.41 3.22 27.20
N ARG A 379 -41.42 2.49 26.64
CA ARG A 379 -39.98 2.80 26.72
C ARG A 379 -39.42 3.61 25.55
N LEU A 380 -40.23 4.00 24.56
CA LEU A 380 -39.81 4.89 23.47
C LEU A 380 -39.96 6.38 23.81
N GLN A 381 -40.56 6.72 24.96
CA GLN A 381 -40.59 8.09 25.47
C GLN A 381 -39.30 8.34 26.27
N VAL A 382 -38.33 8.99 25.63
CA VAL A 382 -37.13 9.55 26.29
C VAL A 382 -37.29 11.06 26.37
#